data_AF-A0A0C9ZXF9-F1
#
_entry.id   AF-A0A0C9ZXF9-F1
#
_cell.length_a   1.000
_cell.length_b   1.000
_cell.length_c   1.000
_cell.angle_alpha   90.00
_cell.angle_beta   90.00
_cell.angle_gamma   90.00
#
_symmetry.space_group_name_H-M   'P 1'
#
loop_
_entity.id
_entity.type
_entity.pdbx_description
1 polymer ?
#
loop_
_entity_poly.entity_id
_entity_poly.type
_entity_poly.pdbx_seq_one_letter_code
_entity_poly.pdbx_strand_id
1 'polypeptide(L)'
;MAPAGPEVKAIKIAQPKYYKGQDDIDAFNEWVNQTLCWLKIYKVTGPGRDADHITYAGTCLEGMATQWFDQEVDGPDRTIRDWTFEDFISSAQNAAEQYNNTKYSPAKGVLAFYNDLKCRASRMVQPPDEYSMKRKFVNGLPLPIAEGVLKSRGVLAEHTPMDQILIEVQRMESALKLINNHT
;
A
#
# COMPACT_ATOMS: atom_id res chain seq x y z
N MET A 1 25.23 -22.68 -50.23
CA MET A 1 24.06 -22.04 -49.58
C MET A 1 23.92 -22.68 -48.20
N ALA A 2 24.27 -21.98 -47.13
CA ALA A 2 24.15 -22.53 -45.77
C ALA A 2 22.66 -22.52 -45.35
N PRO A 3 22.17 -23.54 -44.62
CA PRO A 3 20.78 -23.56 -44.17
C PRO A 3 20.54 -22.42 -43.17
N ALA A 4 19.43 -21.71 -43.34
CA ALA A 4 18.98 -20.70 -42.39
C ALA A 4 18.81 -21.36 -41.01
N GLY A 5 19.46 -20.79 -40.00
CA GLY A 5 19.34 -21.24 -38.62
C GLY A 5 17.88 -21.19 -38.13
N PRO A 6 17.55 -21.92 -37.06
CA PRO A 6 16.17 -22.03 -36.59
C PRO A 6 15.60 -20.63 -36.29
N GLU A 7 14.49 -20.33 -36.94
CA GLU A 7 13.73 -19.10 -36.76
C GLU A 7 13.24 -19.05 -35.31
N VAL A 8 13.80 -18.13 -34.51
CA VAL A 8 13.37 -17.93 -33.12
C VAL A 8 11.94 -17.41 -33.18
N LYS A 9 10.98 -18.30 -32.95
CA LYS A 9 9.57 -17.91 -32.80
C LYS A 9 9.49 -16.79 -31.77
N ALA A 10 8.91 -15.66 -32.16
CA ALA A 10 8.69 -14.53 -31.28
C ALA A 10 8.09 -15.04 -29.97
N ILE A 11 8.82 -14.87 -28.86
CA ILE A 11 8.34 -15.26 -27.53
C ILE A 11 7.14 -14.37 -27.24
N LYS A 12 5.94 -14.94 -27.32
CA LYS A 12 4.71 -14.23 -26.96
C LYS A 12 4.67 -14.14 -25.44
N ILE A 13 5.12 -13.02 -24.90
CA ILE A 13 5.16 -12.78 -23.46
C ILE A 13 3.73 -12.60 -22.98
N ALA A 14 3.35 -13.32 -21.93
CA ALA A 14 2.05 -13.17 -21.32
C ALA A 14 1.89 -11.71 -20.83
N GLN A 15 0.75 -11.11 -21.13
CA GLN A 15 0.41 -9.82 -20.55
C GLN A 15 0.34 -9.94 -19.01
N PRO A 16 0.69 -8.87 -18.28
CA PRO A 16 0.47 -8.78 -16.85
C PRO A 16 -0.99 -9.12 -16.50
N LYS A 17 -1.18 -9.74 -15.33
CA LYS A 17 -2.52 -9.90 -14.76
C LYS A 17 -3.11 -8.53 -14.47
N TYR A 18 -4.41 -8.37 -14.70
CA TYR A 18 -5.10 -7.12 -14.42
C TYR A 18 -5.17 -6.83 -12.91
N TYR A 19 -4.88 -5.59 -12.51
CA TYR A 19 -5.08 -5.12 -11.14
C TYR A 19 -6.44 -4.44 -10.99
N LYS A 20 -7.24 -4.86 -10.00
CA LYS A 20 -8.64 -4.42 -9.85
C LYS A 20 -8.84 -3.22 -8.92
N GLY A 21 -7.76 -2.75 -8.28
CA GLY A 21 -7.85 -1.75 -7.21
C GLY A 21 -8.15 -2.33 -5.83
N GLN A 22 -7.92 -3.63 -5.60
CA GLN A 22 -8.11 -4.21 -4.27
C GLN A 22 -7.06 -3.71 -3.27
N ASP A 23 -7.43 -3.55 -1.99
CA ASP A 23 -6.51 -3.24 -0.87
C ASP A 23 -5.68 -4.49 -0.50
N ASP A 24 -4.85 -4.92 -1.44
CA ASP A 24 -3.92 -6.02 -1.33
C ASP A 24 -2.58 -5.58 -1.91
N ILE A 25 -1.63 -5.36 -1.01
CA ILE A 25 -0.29 -4.88 -1.37
C ILE A 25 0.50 -5.90 -2.18
N ASP A 26 0.28 -7.19 -1.93
CA ASP A 26 0.98 -8.26 -2.65
C ASP A 26 0.44 -8.36 -4.07
N ALA A 27 -0.88 -8.25 -4.25
CA ALA A 27 -1.50 -8.17 -5.56
C ALA A 27 -1.03 -6.94 -6.36
N PHE A 28 -0.94 -5.78 -5.71
CA PHE A 28 -0.41 -4.57 -6.34
C PHE A 28 1.05 -4.74 -6.76
N ASN A 29 1.92 -5.21 -5.86
CA ASN A 29 3.34 -5.41 -6.16
C ASN A 29 3.55 -6.44 -7.27
N GLU A 30 2.76 -7.52 -7.29
CA GLU A 30 2.81 -8.51 -8.36
C GLU A 30 2.47 -7.90 -9.73
N TRP A 31 1.43 -7.05 -9.78
CA TRP A 31 1.07 -6.32 -10.99
C TRP A 31 2.18 -5.34 -11.44
N VAL A 32 2.76 -4.56 -10.51
CA VAL A 32 3.87 -3.64 -10.82
C VAL A 32 5.06 -4.41 -11.38
N ASN A 33 5.44 -5.53 -10.74
CA ASN A 33 6.57 -6.35 -11.16
C ASN A 33 6.36 -6.95 -12.56
N GLN A 34 5.16 -7.47 -12.84
CA GLN A 34 4.84 -8.00 -14.17
C GLN A 34 4.87 -6.89 -15.24
N THR A 35 4.33 -5.71 -14.93
CA THR A 35 4.35 -4.54 -15.81
C THR A 35 5.79 -4.12 -16.12
N LEU A 36 6.63 -3.98 -15.11
CA LEU A 36 8.05 -3.64 -15.27
C LEU A 36 8.82 -4.69 -16.08
N CYS A 37 8.58 -5.98 -15.83
CA CYS A 37 9.16 -7.06 -16.62
C CYS A 37 8.78 -6.95 -18.09
N TRP A 38 7.50 -6.70 -18.39
CA TRP A 38 7.03 -6.54 -19.75
C TRP A 38 7.71 -5.36 -20.44
N LEU A 39 7.71 -4.17 -19.82
CA LEU A 39 8.37 -2.97 -20.34
C LEU A 39 9.86 -3.20 -20.63
N LYS A 40 10.56 -3.91 -19.74
CA LYS A 40 11.97 -4.29 -19.92
C LYS A 40 12.18 -5.19 -21.13
N ILE A 41 11.36 -6.24 -21.30
CA ILE A 41 11.56 -7.19 -22.40
C ILE A 41 11.29 -6.53 -23.75
N TYR A 42 10.27 -5.68 -23.83
CA TYR A 42 9.96 -4.92 -25.06
C TYR A 42 10.85 -3.69 -25.25
N LYS A 43 11.85 -3.47 -24.38
CA LYS A 43 12.78 -2.34 -24.43
C LYS A 43 12.07 -0.98 -24.48
N VAL A 44 10.89 -0.91 -23.87
CA VAL A 44 10.19 0.35 -23.60
C VAL A 44 10.75 0.87 -22.29
N THR A 45 12.04 1.20 -22.28
CA THR A 45 12.77 1.68 -21.10
C THR A 45 13.56 2.93 -21.45
N GLY A 46 13.83 3.77 -20.46
CA GLY A 46 14.64 4.98 -20.61
C GLY A 46 13.84 6.28 -20.43
N PRO A 47 14.56 7.42 -20.39
CA PRO A 47 13.98 8.73 -20.11
C PRO A 47 12.95 9.15 -21.15
N GLY A 48 11.88 9.83 -20.72
CA GLY A 48 10.86 10.40 -21.62
C GLY A 48 9.86 9.38 -22.16
N ARG A 49 9.81 8.18 -21.60
CA ARG A 49 8.82 7.14 -21.93
C ARG A 49 7.70 7.01 -20.90
N ASP A 50 7.60 7.94 -19.95
CA ASP A 50 6.60 7.90 -18.88
C ASP A 50 5.18 7.77 -19.44
N ALA A 51 4.83 8.55 -20.46
CA ALA A 51 3.52 8.45 -21.11
C ALA A 51 3.24 7.05 -21.69
N ASP A 52 4.24 6.42 -22.33
CA ASP A 52 4.12 5.06 -22.86
C ASP A 52 3.95 4.04 -21.71
N HIS A 53 4.71 4.20 -20.62
CA HIS A 53 4.66 3.33 -19.45
C HIS A 53 3.31 3.41 -18.75
N ILE A 54 2.81 4.62 -18.53
CA ILE A 54 1.53 4.89 -17.90
C ILE A 54 0.39 4.38 -18.77
N THR A 55 0.43 4.66 -20.08
CA THR A 55 -0.59 4.18 -21.03
C THR A 55 -0.66 2.65 -20.99
N TYR A 56 0.49 1.98 -21.08
CA TYR A 56 0.54 0.53 -21.03
C TYR A 56 0.03 -0.01 -19.69
N ALA A 57 0.49 0.53 -18.57
CA ALA A 57 0.06 0.09 -17.25
C ALA A 57 -1.44 0.28 -17.05
N GLY A 58 -2.02 1.38 -17.56
CA GLY A 58 -3.45 1.65 -17.59
C GLY A 58 -4.25 0.58 -18.33
N THR A 59 -3.73 0.04 -19.44
CA THR A 59 -4.38 -1.07 -20.16
C THR A 59 -4.41 -2.38 -19.37
N CYS A 60 -3.62 -2.49 -18.29
CA CYS A 60 -3.58 -3.64 -17.40
C CYS A 60 -4.32 -3.38 -16.07
N LEU A 61 -5.22 -2.41 -16.04
CA LEU A 61 -6.12 -2.15 -14.92
C LEU A 61 -7.54 -2.69 -15.20
N GLU A 62 -8.24 -3.06 -14.14
CA GLU A 62 -9.66 -3.43 -14.17
C GLU A 62 -10.40 -2.78 -12.98
N GLY A 63 -11.74 -2.80 -13.02
CA GLY A 63 -12.57 -2.46 -11.87
C GLY A 63 -12.33 -1.05 -11.33
N MET A 64 -12.08 -0.94 -10.01
CA MET A 64 -11.90 0.34 -9.34
C MET A 64 -10.61 1.04 -9.80
N ALA A 65 -9.56 0.28 -10.14
CA ALA A 65 -8.32 0.86 -10.63
C ALA A 65 -8.49 1.53 -12.00
N THR A 66 -9.27 0.93 -12.92
CA THR A 66 -9.60 1.57 -14.20
C THR A 66 -10.41 2.85 -13.98
N GLN A 67 -11.42 2.81 -13.10
CA GLN A 67 -12.22 3.99 -12.81
C GLN A 67 -11.36 5.15 -12.27
N TRP A 68 -10.42 4.85 -11.38
CA TRP A 68 -9.45 5.84 -10.89
C TRP A 68 -8.56 6.36 -12.02
N PHE A 69 -8.03 5.48 -12.88
CA PHE A 69 -7.18 5.86 -14.01
C PHE A 69 -7.90 6.84 -14.96
N ASP A 70 -9.13 6.52 -15.33
CA ASP A 70 -9.95 7.33 -16.24
C ASP A 70 -10.29 8.71 -15.64
N GLN A 71 -10.35 8.82 -14.31
CA GLN A 71 -10.67 10.07 -13.61
C GLN A 71 -9.42 10.94 -13.36
N GLU A 72 -8.37 10.34 -12.80
CA GLU A 72 -7.22 11.07 -12.26
C GLU A 72 -6.03 11.15 -13.23
N VAL A 73 -5.93 10.21 -14.17
CA VAL A 73 -4.77 10.09 -15.07
C VAL A 73 -5.14 10.46 -16.51
N ASP A 74 -6.20 9.87 -17.06
CA ASP A 74 -6.61 10.10 -18.45
C ASP A 74 -7.84 11.02 -18.61
N GLY A 75 -8.38 11.48 -17.49
CA GLY A 75 -9.58 12.32 -17.47
C GLY A 75 -9.36 13.74 -18.04
N PRO A 76 -10.37 14.36 -18.68
CA PRO A 76 -10.26 15.73 -19.18
C PRO A 76 -10.12 16.77 -18.06
N ASP A 77 -10.67 16.46 -16.88
CA ASP A 77 -10.65 17.31 -15.69
C ASP A 77 -9.53 16.93 -14.70
N ARG A 78 -8.53 16.15 -15.14
CA ARG A 78 -7.45 15.67 -14.28
C ARG A 78 -6.64 16.80 -13.64
N THR A 79 -6.27 16.60 -12.38
CA THR A 79 -5.50 17.57 -11.60
C THR A 79 -4.03 17.62 -12.04
N ILE A 80 -3.42 16.45 -12.28
CA ILE A 80 -2.04 16.32 -12.72
C ILE A 80 -2.03 16.11 -14.23
N ARG A 81 -1.37 17.01 -14.97
CA ARG A 81 -1.29 16.95 -16.43
C ARG A 81 -0.12 16.11 -16.94
N ASP A 82 1.02 16.24 -16.28
CA ASP A 82 2.27 15.59 -16.64
C ASP A 82 2.64 14.60 -15.54
N TRP A 83 2.28 13.34 -15.75
CA TRP A 83 2.61 12.26 -14.84
C TRP A 83 3.97 11.66 -15.18
N THR A 84 4.81 11.44 -14.18
CA THR A 84 5.91 10.47 -14.30
C THR A 84 5.38 9.07 -14.01
N PHE A 85 6.06 8.04 -14.50
CA PHE A 85 5.68 6.67 -14.20
C PHE A 85 5.79 6.37 -12.69
N GLU A 86 6.74 6.98 -12.00
CA GLU A 86 6.89 6.84 -10.54
C GLU A 86 5.71 7.44 -9.78
N ASP A 87 5.28 8.66 -10.14
CA ASP A 87 4.10 9.31 -9.55
C ASP A 87 2.86 8.44 -9.75
N PHE A 88 2.70 7.90 -10.96
CA PHE A 88 1.59 7.03 -11.32
C PHE A 88 1.54 5.79 -10.44
N ILE A 89 2.64 5.07 -10.28
CA ILE A 89 2.71 3.87 -9.42
C ILE A 89 2.45 4.24 -7.95
N SER A 90 3.01 5.34 -7.46
CA SER A 90 2.79 5.78 -6.07
C SER A 90 1.32 6.16 -5.82
N SER A 91 0.65 6.77 -6.79
CA SER A 91 -0.75 7.21 -6.67
C SER A 91 -1.74 6.07 -6.87
N ALA A 92 -1.46 5.15 -7.81
CA ALA A 92 -2.24 3.92 -8.02
C ALA A 92 -2.27 3.03 -6.77
N GLN A 93 -1.25 3.14 -5.92
CA GLN A 93 -1.19 2.42 -4.65
C GLN A 93 -2.18 2.94 -3.60
N ASN A 94 -2.93 4.02 -3.87
CA ASN A 94 -3.83 4.75 -2.97
C ASN A 94 -3.45 4.63 -1.49
N ALA A 95 -2.20 5.01 -1.18
CA ALA A 95 -1.60 4.78 0.13
C ALA A 95 -2.39 5.47 1.26
N ALA A 96 -3.09 6.56 0.96
CA ALA A 96 -3.95 7.27 1.92
C ALA A 96 -5.19 6.45 2.27
N GLU A 97 -5.87 5.86 1.29
CA GLU A 97 -7.01 4.96 1.54
C GLU A 97 -6.55 3.70 2.26
N GLN A 98 -5.43 3.11 1.85
CA GLN A 98 -4.82 1.96 2.52
C GLN A 98 -4.47 2.26 3.99
N TYR A 99 -3.87 3.42 4.26
CA TYR A 99 -3.60 3.89 5.62
C TYR A 99 -4.90 4.04 6.43
N ASN A 100 -5.93 4.62 5.82
CA ASN A 100 -7.23 4.80 6.44
C ASN A 100 -7.95 3.47 6.73
N ASN A 101 -7.80 2.47 5.86
CA ASN A 101 -8.44 1.16 5.96
C ASN A 101 -7.65 0.15 6.79
N THR A 102 -6.42 0.47 7.20
CA THR A 102 -5.61 -0.39 8.05
C THR A 102 -6.30 -0.65 9.39
N LYS A 103 -6.50 -1.93 9.73
CA LYS A 103 -7.20 -2.37 10.94
C LYS A 103 -6.31 -3.30 11.77
N TYR A 104 -6.51 -3.24 13.08
CA TYR A 104 -5.91 -4.18 14.01
C TYR A 104 -6.37 -5.62 13.73
N SER A 105 -5.46 -6.59 13.87
CA SER A 105 -5.74 -8.02 13.79
C SER A 105 -5.24 -8.73 15.05
N PRO A 106 -6.09 -9.44 15.81
CA PRO A 106 -5.66 -10.20 16.99
C PRO A 106 -4.58 -11.25 16.70
N ALA A 107 -4.60 -11.83 15.49
CA ALA A 107 -3.63 -12.84 15.08
C ALA A 107 -2.22 -12.27 14.87
N LYS A 108 -2.12 -11.02 14.39
CA LYS A 108 -0.84 -10.34 14.13
C LYS A 108 -0.36 -9.49 15.30
N GLY A 109 -1.29 -8.97 16.09
CA GLY A 109 -1.06 -8.17 17.29
C GLY A 109 -0.75 -6.69 17.04
N VAL A 110 -0.48 -5.97 18.12
CA VAL A 110 -0.37 -4.50 18.14
C VAL A 110 0.84 -3.99 17.36
N LEU A 111 1.98 -4.68 17.48
CA LEU A 111 3.22 -4.26 16.82
C LEU A 111 3.09 -4.33 15.29
N ALA A 112 2.45 -5.39 14.78
CA ALA A 112 2.17 -5.52 13.36
C ALA A 112 1.25 -4.40 12.87
N PHE A 113 0.19 -4.09 13.62
CA PHE A 113 -0.71 -2.98 13.29
C PHE A 113 0.01 -1.62 13.21
N TYR A 114 0.89 -1.32 14.16
CA TYR A 114 1.68 -0.08 14.11
C TYR A 114 2.64 -0.05 12.91
N ASN A 115 3.32 -1.16 12.64
CA ASN A 115 4.24 -1.27 11.51
C ASN A 115 3.53 -1.11 10.16
N ASP A 116 2.33 -1.69 10.02
CA ASP A 116 1.49 -1.57 8.82
C ASP A 116 1.07 -0.11 8.59
N LEU A 117 0.62 0.59 9.64
CA LEU A 117 0.31 2.02 9.58
C LEU A 117 1.54 2.85 9.17
N LYS A 118 2.71 2.58 9.76
CA LYS A 118 3.95 3.33 9.48
C LYS A 118 4.42 3.11 8.05
N CYS A 119 4.34 1.87 7.57
CA CYS A 119 4.68 1.50 6.21
C CYS A 119 3.78 2.23 5.21
N ARG A 120 2.46 2.20 5.40
CA ARG A 120 1.50 2.86 4.50
C ARG A 120 1.60 4.39 4.55
N ALA A 121 1.80 4.97 5.74
CA ALA A 121 2.04 6.40 5.91
C ALA A 121 3.26 6.90 5.11
N SER A 122 4.34 6.11 5.04
CA SER A 122 5.55 6.47 4.29
C SER A 122 5.37 6.51 2.76
N ARG A 123 4.27 5.95 2.26
CA ARG A 123 3.92 5.90 0.84
C ARG A 123 2.87 6.93 0.44
N MET A 124 2.38 7.73 1.39
CA MET A 124 1.45 8.83 1.12
C MET A 124 2.20 10.02 0.54
N VAL A 125 1.58 10.70 -0.45
CA VAL A 125 2.09 11.98 -1.00
C VAL A 125 2.39 12.97 0.13
N GLN A 126 1.50 13.02 1.12
CA GLN A 126 1.71 13.74 2.37
C GLN A 126 1.48 12.77 3.55
N PRO A 127 2.54 12.38 4.27
CA PRO A 127 2.40 11.56 5.47
C PRO A 127 1.60 12.29 6.56
N PRO A 128 0.87 11.56 7.43
CA PRO A 128 0.24 12.14 8.60
C PRO A 128 1.30 12.73 9.54
N ASP A 129 0.93 13.83 10.21
CA ASP A 129 1.73 14.35 11.31
C ASP A 129 1.77 13.36 12.49
N GLU A 130 2.70 13.59 13.42
CA GLU A 130 2.92 12.70 14.56
C GLU A 130 1.66 12.52 15.41
N TYR A 131 0.89 13.60 15.63
CA TYR A 131 -0.33 13.53 16.43
C TYR A 131 -1.42 12.73 15.71
N SER A 132 -1.63 12.97 14.42
CA SER A 132 -2.56 12.21 13.57
C SER A 132 -2.21 10.72 13.56
N MET A 133 -0.92 10.37 13.49
CA MET A 133 -0.44 9.00 13.56
C MET A 133 -0.73 8.34 14.91
N LYS A 134 -0.42 9.02 16.02
CA LYS A 134 -0.73 8.55 17.38
C LYS A 134 -2.23 8.31 17.55
N ARG A 135 -3.05 9.26 17.08
CA ARG A 135 -4.51 9.20 17.18
C ARG A 135 -5.09 8.04 16.38
N LYS A 136 -4.63 7.83 15.14
CA LYS A 136 -5.05 6.71 14.29
C LYS A 136 -4.72 5.37 14.94
N PHE A 137 -3.51 5.23 15.49
CA PHE A 137 -3.08 4.02 16.17
C PHE A 137 -3.97 3.73 17.39
N VAL A 138 -4.11 4.68 18.33
CA VAL A 138 -4.90 4.49 19.56
C VAL A 138 -6.36 4.18 19.24
N ASN A 139 -6.98 4.92 18.31
CA ASN A 139 -8.38 4.72 17.94
C ASN A 139 -8.63 3.42 17.16
N GLY A 140 -7.60 2.85 16.53
CA GLY A 140 -7.68 1.60 15.79
C GLY A 140 -7.54 0.34 16.66
N LEU A 141 -7.22 0.50 17.96
CA LEU A 141 -7.10 -0.61 18.89
C LEU A 141 -8.47 -1.15 19.33
N PRO A 142 -8.57 -2.44 19.65
CA PRO A 142 -9.79 -3.00 20.20
C PRO A 142 -10.08 -2.41 21.59
N LEU A 143 -11.37 -2.23 21.90
CA LEU A 143 -11.86 -1.53 23.09
C LEU A 143 -11.21 -2.02 24.41
N PRO A 144 -11.01 -3.33 24.67
CA PRO A 144 -10.35 -3.77 25.92
C PRO A 144 -8.92 -3.27 26.07
N ILE A 145 -8.16 -3.19 24.97
CA ILE A 145 -6.78 -2.67 24.98
C ILE A 145 -6.80 -1.15 25.15
N ALA A 146 -7.63 -0.45 24.36
CA ALA A 146 -7.72 1.01 24.39
C ALA A 146 -8.15 1.52 25.77
N GLU A 147 -9.18 0.91 26.37
CA GLU A 147 -9.63 1.26 27.72
C GLU A 147 -8.60 0.93 28.79
N GLY A 148 -7.96 -0.25 28.69
CA GLY A 148 -6.91 -0.64 29.64
C GLY A 148 -5.76 0.36 29.65
N VAL A 149 -5.34 0.81 28.48
CA VAL A 149 -4.24 1.77 28.31
C VAL A 149 -4.63 3.17 28.80
N LEU A 150 -5.85 3.62 28.48
CA LEU A 150 -6.37 4.92 28.90
C LEU A 150 -6.61 4.98 30.43
N LYS A 151 -7.36 4.02 30.97
CA LYS A 151 -7.82 4.02 32.37
C LYS A 151 -6.72 3.64 33.35
N SER A 152 -5.88 2.66 33.00
CA SER A 152 -4.90 2.10 33.95
C SER A 152 -3.55 2.80 33.88
N ARG A 153 -3.23 3.42 32.73
CA ARG A 153 -1.87 3.92 32.44
C ARG A 153 -1.81 5.39 32.01
N GLY A 154 -2.96 6.06 31.86
CA GLY A 154 -3.02 7.50 31.58
C GLY A 154 -2.44 7.89 30.21
N VAL A 155 -2.36 6.94 29.29
CA VAL A 155 -1.73 7.16 27.98
C VAL A 155 -2.72 7.87 27.05
N LEU A 156 -2.32 9.06 26.59
CA LEU A 156 -3.11 9.90 25.68
C LEU A 156 -2.28 10.21 24.43
N ALA A 157 -2.91 10.15 23.26
CA ALA A 157 -2.27 10.53 22.01
C ALA A 157 -1.74 11.98 22.01
N GLU A 158 -2.31 12.84 22.86
CA GLU A 158 -2.00 14.26 23.00
C GLU A 158 -0.71 14.54 23.78
N HIS A 159 -0.36 13.70 24.75
CA HIS A 159 0.69 14.00 25.73
C HIS A 159 1.74 12.91 25.86
N THR A 160 1.48 11.71 25.34
CA THR A 160 2.42 10.59 25.43
C THR A 160 3.19 10.45 24.12
N PRO A 161 4.53 10.34 24.18
CA PRO A 161 5.35 9.99 23.02
C PRO A 161 4.97 8.63 22.41
N MET A 162 5.08 8.49 21.09
CA MET A 162 4.62 7.28 20.37
C MET A 162 5.30 5.98 20.83
N ASP A 163 6.59 6.03 21.17
CA ASP A 163 7.35 4.91 21.71
C ASP A 163 6.80 4.44 23.07
N GLN A 164 6.47 5.38 23.96
CA GLN A 164 5.82 5.06 25.22
C GLN A 164 4.40 4.50 25.02
N ILE A 165 3.61 5.08 24.11
CA ILE A 165 2.29 4.54 23.75
C ILE A 165 2.44 3.06 23.33
N LEU A 166 3.40 2.76 22.44
CA LEU A 166 3.61 1.41 21.93
C LEU A 166 3.97 0.41 23.03
N ILE A 167 4.87 0.77 23.95
CA ILE A 167 5.26 -0.07 25.09
C ILE A 167 4.06 -0.39 25.97
N GLU A 168 3.26 0.61 26.31
CA GLU A 168 2.13 0.44 27.22
C GLU A 168 0.99 -0.37 26.60
N VAL A 169 0.73 -0.15 25.31
CA VAL A 169 -0.26 -0.94 24.55
C VAL A 169 0.20 -2.40 24.41
N GLN A 170 1.47 -2.66 24.12
CA GLN A 170 2.02 -4.02 24.07
C GLN A 170 1.88 -4.75 25.42
N ARG A 171 2.22 -4.08 26.53
CA ARG A 171 2.05 -4.64 27.87
C ARG A 171 0.60 -5.01 28.16
N MET A 172 -0.35 -4.18 27.75
CA MET A 172 -1.78 -4.45 27.90
C MET A 172 -2.23 -5.64 27.03
N GLU A 173 -1.80 -5.71 25.77
CA GLU A 173 -2.09 -6.84 24.89
C GLU A 173 -1.59 -8.16 25.50
N SER A 174 -0.36 -8.19 26.03
CA SER A 174 0.20 -9.36 26.70
C SER A 174 -0.60 -9.75 27.96
N ALA A 175 -0.99 -8.77 28.78
CA ALA A 175 -1.78 -9.02 29.99
C ALA A 175 -3.15 -9.66 29.66
N LEU A 176 -3.84 -9.14 28.63
CA LEU A 176 -5.13 -9.68 28.20
C LEU A 176 -4.99 -11.07 27.58
N LYS A 177 -3.92 -11.34 26.81
CA LYS A 177 -3.64 -12.68 26.29
C LYS A 177 -3.44 -13.70 27.41
N LEU A 178 -2.76 -13.33 28.50
CA LEU A 178 -2.59 -14.21 29.66
C LEU A 178 -3.91 -14.52 30.34
N ILE A 179 -4.76 -13.51 30.57
CA ILE A 179 -6.08 -13.70 31.20
C ILE A 179 -6.95 -14.66 30.38
N ASN A 180 -7.01 -14.46 29.06
CA ASN A 180 -7.82 -15.28 28.16
C ASN A 180 -7.32 -16.72 28.00
N ASN A 181 -6.05 -17.01 28.30
CA ASN A 181 -5.50 -18.37 28.26
C ASN A 181 -5.71 -19.15 29.57
N HIS A 182 -6.10 -18.46 30.65
CA HIS A 182 -6.34 -19.04 31.98
C HIS A 182 -7.83 -19.13 32.35
N THR A 183 -8.71 -18.72 31.44
CA THR A 183 -10.17 -18.79 31.57
C THR A 183 -10.73 -19.77 30.56
#